data_AF-A0A0G1HS44-F1
#
_entry.id   AF-A0A0G1HS44-F1
#
_cell.length_a   1.000
_cell.length_b   1.000
_cell.length_c   1.000
_cell.angle_alpha   90.00
_cell.angle_beta   90.00
_cell.angle_gamma   90.00
#
_symmetry.space_group_name_H-M   'P 1'
#
loop_
_entity.id
_entity.type
_entity.pdbx_description
1 polymer ?
#
loop_
_entity_poly.entity_id
_entity_poly.type
_entity_poly.pdbx_seq_one_letter_code
_entity_poly.pdbx_strand_id
1 'polypeptide(L)'
;MPQLTGKQILAALMKEPEYSAMPEQILAAMEPFMLALPEVLKDLLDTPVTMRSIMDSKLIFLRYCMANDYVKKTMTVTEVGPAGKVFKVDSMAGMMQSMLESVIEMLDEATKDIPALLRAQGLTEDQMMAHPKGVGLKPDLLKRYRTGSLTIADLLVKQPMVIIKNTN
;
A
#
# COMPACT_ATOMS: atom_id res chain seq x y z
N MET A 1 -8.35 15.62 -16.09
CA MET A 1 -7.99 14.22 -16.38
C MET A 1 -9.23 13.35 -16.16
N PRO A 2 -9.41 12.19 -16.84
CA PRO A 2 -10.49 11.28 -16.48
C PRO A 2 -10.39 10.89 -15.00
N GLN A 3 -11.53 10.82 -14.31
CA GLN A 3 -11.60 10.50 -12.89
C GLN A 3 -11.00 9.11 -12.62
N LEU A 4 -10.05 9.02 -11.68
CA LEU A 4 -9.46 7.76 -11.26
C LEU A 4 -10.54 6.88 -10.61
N THR A 5 -10.65 5.62 -11.04
CA THR A 5 -11.62 4.66 -10.50
C THR A 5 -10.91 3.49 -9.84
N GLY A 6 -11.57 2.88 -8.85
CA GLY A 6 -11.06 1.71 -8.17
C GLY A 6 -10.79 0.54 -9.12
N LYS A 7 -11.60 0.40 -10.17
CA LYS A 7 -11.41 -0.62 -11.23
C LYS A 7 -10.10 -0.43 -11.99
N GLN A 8 -9.68 0.80 -12.25
CA GLN A 8 -8.39 1.06 -12.90
C GLN A 8 -7.21 0.67 -12.00
N ILE A 9 -7.32 0.94 -10.69
CA ILE A 9 -6.31 0.55 -9.69
C ILE A 9 -6.23 -0.97 -9.59
N LEU A 10 -7.38 -1.65 -9.49
CA LEU A 10 -7.45 -3.11 -9.45
C LEU A 10 -6.85 -3.75 -10.72
N ALA A 11 -7.19 -3.22 -11.90
CA ALA A 11 -6.61 -3.68 -13.16
C ALA A 11 -5.09 -3.46 -13.24
N ALA A 12 -4.56 -2.43 -12.59
CA ALA A 12 -3.12 -2.21 -12.47
C ALA A 12 -2.46 -3.19 -11.49
N LEU A 13 -3.09 -3.45 -10.35
CA LEU A 13 -2.64 -4.44 -9.37
C LEU A 13 -2.57 -5.85 -9.95
N MET A 14 -3.57 -6.27 -10.73
CA MET A 14 -3.59 -7.59 -11.37
C MET A 14 -2.45 -7.80 -12.38
N LYS A 15 -1.73 -6.74 -12.77
CA LYS A 15 -0.52 -6.83 -13.60
C LYS A 15 0.77 -6.97 -12.78
N GLU A 16 0.71 -6.77 -11.47
CA GLU A 16 1.84 -6.93 -10.55
C GLU A 16 1.93 -8.41 -10.12
N PRO A 17 3.07 -9.10 -10.37
CA PRO A 17 3.19 -10.55 -10.14
C PRO A 17 2.78 -10.99 -8.74
N GLU A 18 3.21 -10.25 -7.72
CA GLU A 18 2.93 -10.56 -6.31
C GLU A 18 1.44 -10.53 -5.99
N TYR A 19 0.70 -9.55 -6.51
CA TYR A 19 -0.74 -9.45 -6.28
C TYR A 19 -1.48 -10.53 -7.06
N SER A 20 -1.16 -10.71 -8.34
CA SER A 20 -1.81 -11.72 -9.20
C SER A 20 -1.56 -13.17 -8.76
N ALA A 21 -0.50 -13.43 -7.99
CA ALA A 21 -0.19 -14.75 -7.44
C ALA A 21 -0.98 -15.09 -6.16
N MET A 22 -1.73 -14.14 -5.60
CA MET A 22 -2.56 -14.38 -4.42
C MET A 22 -3.74 -15.31 -4.75
N PRO A 23 -4.18 -16.16 -3.81
CA PRO A 23 -5.40 -16.96 -3.96
C PRO A 23 -6.62 -16.09 -4.29
N GLU A 24 -7.49 -16.59 -5.18
CA GLU A 24 -8.69 -15.86 -5.65
C GLU A 24 -9.58 -15.40 -4.49
N GLN A 25 -9.70 -16.19 -3.43
CA GLN A 25 -10.52 -15.83 -2.27
C GLN A 25 -9.92 -14.63 -1.50
N ILE A 26 -8.59 -14.54 -1.44
CA ILE A 26 -7.91 -13.38 -0.85
C ILE A 26 -8.11 -12.15 -1.75
N LEU A 27 -7.95 -12.31 -3.07
CA LEU A 27 -8.20 -11.24 -4.03
C LEU A 27 -9.63 -10.67 -3.91
N ALA A 28 -10.63 -11.56 -3.84
CA ALA A 28 -12.03 -11.17 -3.64
C ALA A 28 -12.25 -10.46 -2.30
N ALA A 29 -11.59 -10.89 -1.23
CA ALA A 29 -11.65 -10.22 0.07
C ALA A 29 -10.98 -8.83 0.06
N MET A 30 -9.93 -8.64 -0.75
CA MET A 30 -9.22 -7.37 -0.88
C MET A 30 -9.88 -6.38 -1.84
N GLU A 31 -10.64 -6.86 -2.83
CA GLU A 31 -11.24 -6.03 -3.89
C GLU A 31 -12.02 -4.82 -3.37
N PRO A 32 -12.92 -4.94 -2.36
CA PRO A 32 -13.67 -3.78 -1.85
C PRO A 32 -12.77 -2.65 -1.32
N PHE A 33 -11.59 -2.99 -0.80
CA PHE A 33 -10.62 -2.02 -0.31
C PHE A 33 -9.91 -1.30 -1.47
N MET A 34 -9.57 -2.04 -2.52
CA MET A 34 -8.97 -1.45 -3.73
C MET A 34 -9.96 -0.55 -4.46
N LEU A 35 -11.23 -0.94 -4.47
CA LEU A 35 -12.29 -0.16 -5.10
C LEU A 35 -12.53 1.19 -4.39
N ALA A 36 -12.30 1.24 -3.08
CA ALA A 36 -12.48 2.43 -2.25
C ALA A 36 -11.30 3.43 -2.34
N LEU A 37 -10.11 3.01 -2.81
CA LEU A 37 -8.89 3.83 -2.81
C LEU A 37 -9.04 5.24 -3.40
N PRO A 38 -9.75 5.48 -4.53
CA PRO A 38 -9.87 6.83 -5.08
C PRO A 38 -10.62 7.78 -4.14
N GLU A 39 -11.64 7.30 -3.43
CA GLU A 39 -12.39 8.10 -2.46
C GLU A 39 -11.56 8.30 -1.19
N VAL A 40 -10.93 7.22 -0.71
CA VAL A 40 -10.07 7.24 0.49
C VAL A 40 -8.91 8.22 0.35
N LEU A 41 -8.35 8.36 -0.85
CA LEU A 41 -7.19 9.21 -1.13
C LEU A 41 -7.53 10.48 -1.93
N LYS A 42 -8.81 10.86 -2.03
CA LYS A 42 -9.27 11.94 -2.93
C LYS A 42 -8.49 13.25 -2.80
N ASP A 43 -8.13 13.62 -1.57
CA ASP A 43 -7.42 14.87 -1.27
C ASP A 43 -5.92 14.82 -1.63
N LEU A 44 -5.40 13.62 -1.94
CA LEU A 44 -4.00 13.41 -2.32
C LEU A 44 -3.81 13.05 -3.78
N LEU A 45 -4.88 12.76 -4.55
CA LEU A 45 -4.77 12.23 -5.91
C LEU A 45 -3.95 13.12 -6.86
N ASP A 46 -4.13 14.43 -6.76
CA ASP A 46 -3.42 15.41 -7.59
C ASP A 46 -2.08 15.87 -6.98
N THR A 47 -1.75 15.41 -5.77
CA THR A 47 -0.52 15.77 -5.07
C THR A 47 0.69 15.14 -5.77
N PRO A 48 1.78 15.91 -5.99
CA PRO A 48 3.03 15.36 -6.49
C PRO A 48 3.59 14.25 -5.60
N VAL A 49 4.23 13.27 -6.20
CA VAL A 49 4.88 12.17 -5.49
C VAL A 49 6.13 12.69 -4.78
N THR A 50 6.16 12.45 -3.47
CA THR A 50 7.28 12.64 -2.55
C THR A 50 7.25 11.50 -1.54
N MET A 51 8.30 11.32 -0.75
CA MET A 51 8.29 10.31 0.31
C MET A 51 7.15 10.57 1.30
N ARG A 52 6.89 11.86 1.60
CA ARG A 52 5.77 12.28 2.44
C ARG A 52 4.43 11.87 1.84
N SER A 53 4.13 12.24 0.60
CA SER A 53 2.82 11.95 0.01
C SER A 53 2.58 10.44 -0.17
N ILE A 54 3.63 9.63 -0.39
CA ILE A 54 3.52 8.16 -0.37
C ILE A 54 3.18 7.64 1.03
N MET A 55 3.90 8.09 2.07
CA MET A 55 3.67 7.64 3.44
C MET A 55 2.30 8.08 3.97
N ASP A 56 1.89 9.31 3.67
CA ASP A 56 0.56 9.82 4.03
C ASP A 56 -0.53 8.98 3.33
N SER A 57 -0.36 8.67 2.03
CA SER A 57 -1.30 7.81 1.30
C SER A 57 -1.38 6.41 1.88
N LYS A 58 -0.23 5.82 2.24
CA LYS A 58 -0.16 4.53 2.95
C LYS A 58 -0.92 4.58 4.27
N LEU A 59 -0.64 5.58 5.09
CA LEU A 59 -1.20 5.70 6.42
C LEU A 59 -2.72 5.86 6.37
N ILE A 60 -3.23 6.71 5.48
CA ILE A 60 -4.66 6.89 5.27
C ILE A 60 -5.31 5.57 4.82
N PHE A 61 -4.70 4.87 3.86
CA PHE A 61 -5.22 3.59 3.39
C PHE A 61 -5.20 2.50 4.48
N LEU A 62 -4.12 2.40 5.25
CA LEU A 62 -4.01 1.42 6.34
C LEU A 62 -5.03 1.69 7.46
N ARG A 63 -5.24 2.97 7.81
CA ARG A 63 -6.29 3.38 8.75
C ARG A 63 -7.69 3.01 8.22
N TYR A 64 -7.94 3.21 6.93
CA TYR A 64 -9.17 2.75 6.28
C TYR A 64 -9.32 1.23 6.37
N CYS A 65 -8.27 0.47 6.06
CA CYS A 65 -8.27 -0.99 6.18
C CYS A 65 -8.59 -1.46 7.60
N MET A 66 -7.95 -0.84 8.60
CA MET A 66 -8.18 -1.14 10.02
C MET A 66 -9.63 -0.83 10.43
N ALA A 67 -10.15 0.34 10.05
CA ALA A 67 -11.53 0.74 10.35
C ALA A 67 -12.61 -0.10 9.65
N ASN A 68 -12.23 -0.89 8.63
CA ASN A 68 -13.16 -1.69 7.81
C ASN A 68 -12.89 -3.20 7.90
N ASP A 69 -12.27 -3.66 8.99
CA ASP A 69 -12.04 -5.06 9.31
C ASP A 69 -11.23 -5.82 8.23
N TYR A 70 -10.27 -5.17 7.59
CA TYR A 70 -9.45 -5.78 6.54
C TYR A 70 -8.82 -7.11 6.94
N VAL A 71 -8.18 -7.14 8.12
CA VAL A 71 -7.51 -8.34 8.63
C VAL A 71 -8.52 -9.47 8.84
N LYS A 72 -9.66 -9.18 9.46
CA LYS A 72 -10.70 -10.20 9.68
C LYS A 72 -11.23 -10.76 8.36
N LYS A 73 -11.60 -9.89 7.42
CA LYS A 73 -12.16 -10.29 6.11
C LYS A 73 -11.17 -11.10 5.28
N THR A 74 -9.89 -10.76 5.30
CA THR A 74 -8.85 -11.51 4.59
C THR A 74 -8.48 -12.81 5.29
N MET A 75 -8.50 -12.87 6.62
CA MET A 75 -8.19 -14.09 7.35
C MET A 75 -9.30 -15.14 7.28
N THR A 76 -10.58 -14.73 7.31
CA THR A 76 -11.72 -15.66 7.23
C THR A 76 -11.78 -16.45 5.92
N VAL A 77 -11.20 -15.93 4.84
CA VAL A 77 -11.15 -16.64 3.55
C VAL A 77 -9.94 -17.57 3.40
N THR A 78 -9.05 -17.60 4.41
CA THR A 78 -7.82 -18.43 4.43
C THR A 78 -7.92 -19.64 5.35
N GLU A 79 -9.14 -20.06 5.72
CA GLU A 79 -9.45 -21.14 6.67
C GLU A 79 -8.79 -22.51 6.37
N VAL A 80 -8.20 -22.69 5.18
CA VAL A 80 -7.46 -23.89 4.81
C VAL A 80 -5.96 -23.64 5.00
N GLY A 81 -5.44 -24.00 6.19
CA GLY A 81 -4.01 -24.04 6.42
C GLY A 81 -3.29 -25.10 5.56
N PRO A 82 -1.95 -25.08 5.50
CA PRO A 82 -1.17 -26.17 4.92
C PRO A 82 -1.59 -27.49 5.59
N ALA A 83 -1.98 -28.48 4.78
CA ALA A 83 -2.52 -29.78 5.21
C ALA A 83 -3.96 -29.82 5.76
N GLY A 84 -4.82 -28.84 5.42
CA GLY A 84 -6.27 -28.93 5.69
C GLY A 84 -6.67 -28.82 7.16
N LYS A 85 -5.76 -28.34 8.02
CA LYS A 85 -6.06 -28.07 9.43
C LYS A 85 -6.77 -26.72 9.55
N VAL A 86 -7.97 -26.75 10.13
CA VAL A 86 -8.69 -25.55 10.56
C VAL A 86 -7.92 -24.93 11.71
N PHE A 87 -7.30 -23.78 11.47
CA PHE A 87 -6.70 -22.97 12.53
C PHE A 87 -7.79 -22.14 13.22
N LYS A 88 -7.59 -21.78 14.50
CA LYS A 88 -8.43 -20.78 15.16
C LYS A 88 -8.14 -19.41 14.56
N VAL A 89 -8.86 -19.10 13.48
CA VAL A 89 -8.81 -17.85 12.70
C VAL A 89 -8.77 -16.63 13.62
N ASP A 90 -9.55 -16.65 14.71
CA ASP A 90 -9.65 -15.54 15.67
C ASP A 90 -8.31 -15.17 16.33
N SER A 91 -7.48 -16.15 16.68
CA SER A 91 -6.18 -15.88 17.34
C SER A 91 -5.16 -15.28 16.37
N MET A 92 -5.18 -15.71 15.10
CA MET A 92 -4.31 -15.14 14.06
C MET A 92 -4.80 -13.77 13.60
N ALA A 93 -6.12 -13.57 13.49
CA ALA A 93 -6.69 -12.28 13.15
C ALA A 93 -6.33 -11.22 14.20
N GLY A 94 -6.42 -11.55 15.50
CA GLY A 94 -5.99 -10.64 16.57
C GLY A 94 -4.50 -10.27 16.47
N MET A 95 -3.62 -11.26 16.24
CA MET A 95 -2.18 -11.01 16.05
C MET A 95 -1.90 -10.11 14.85
N MET A 96 -2.51 -10.39 13.70
CA MET A 96 -2.34 -9.62 12.47
C MET A 96 -2.92 -8.20 12.61
N GLN A 97 -3.98 -8.03 13.40
CA GLN A 97 -4.54 -6.72 13.72
C GLN A 97 -3.57 -5.90 14.57
N SER A 98 -2.99 -6.48 15.64
CA SER A 98 -1.98 -5.79 16.44
C SER A 98 -0.72 -5.45 15.62
N MET A 99 -0.31 -6.32 14.68
CA MET A 99 0.77 -6.00 13.75
C MET A 99 0.43 -4.81 12.85
N LEU A 100 -0.79 -4.76 12.31
CA LEU A 100 -1.24 -3.64 11.48
C LEU A 100 -1.27 -2.32 12.29
N GLU A 101 -1.75 -2.36 13.53
CA GLU A 101 -1.73 -1.21 14.46
C GLU A 101 -0.29 -0.72 14.69
N SER A 102 0.63 -1.62 15.00
CA SER A 102 2.06 -1.28 15.20
C SER A 102 2.69 -0.65 13.95
N VAL A 103 2.33 -1.14 12.76
CA VAL A 103 2.82 -0.55 11.49
C VAL A 103 2.24 0.84 11.26
N ILE A 104 0.95 1.05 11.58
CA ILE A 104 0.31 2.37 11.50
C ILE A 104 1.00 3.35 12.43
N GLU A 105 1.28 2.97 13.68
CA GLU A 105 1.99 3.80 14.65
C GLU A 105 3.42 4.13 14.20
N MET A 106 4.16 3.12 13.71
CA MET A 106 5.51 3.30 13.18
C MET A 106 5.52 4.28 12.00
N LEU A 107 4.58 4.13 11.06
CA LEU A 107 4.47 5.02 9.90
C LEU A 107 4.07 6.43 10.34
N ASP A 108 3.12 6.58 11.26
CA ASP A 108 2.71 7.89 11.78
C ASP A 108 3.90 8.62 12.40
N GLU A 109 4.70 7.96 13.23
CA GLU A 109 5.92 8.54 13.79
C GLU A 109 6.94 8.90 12.71
N ALA A 110 7.19 7.99 11.77
CA ALA A 110 8.14 8.19 10.68
C ALA A 110 7.73 9.35 9.75
N THR A 111 6.42 9.61 9.59
CA THR A 111 5.94 10.78 8.84
C THR A 111 6.20 12.11 9.54
N LYS A 112 6.52 12.15 10.83
CA LYS A 112 6.77 13.43 11.54
C LYS A 112 8.09 14.07 11.10
N ASP A 113 9.13 13.29 10.88
CA ASP A 113 10.45 13.78 10.43
C ASP A 113 11.11 12.84 9.40
N ILE A 114 10.56 12.85 8.19
CA ILE A 114 11.11 12.10 7.05
C ILE A 114 12.58 12.46 6.75
N PRO A 115 13.01 13.74 6.79
CA PRO A 115 14.42 14.07 6.63
C PRO A 115 15.33 13.41 7.68
N ALA A 116 14.91 13.30 8.94
CA ALA A 116 15.67 12.55 9.95
C ALA A 116 15.69 11.04 9.65
N LEU A 117 14.57 10.45 9.25
CA LEU A 117 14.49 9.04 8.86
C LEU A 117 15.48 8.71 7.74
N LEU A 118 15.48 9.52 6.68
CA LEU A 118 16.37 9.36 5.52
C LEU A 118 17.84 9.52 5.93
N ARG A 119 18.16 10.53 6.76
CA ARG A 119 19.52 10.73 7.29
C ARG A 119 19.99 9.56 8.16
N ALA A 120 19.12 8.98 8.98
CA ALA A 120 19.46 7.82 9.81
C ALA A 120 19.86 6.60 8.96
N GLN A 121 19.35 6.51 7.73
CA GLN A 121 19.70 5.46 6.77
C GLN A 121 20.87 5.86 5.84
N GLY A 122 21.37 7.09 5.94
CA GLY A 122 22.41 7.61 5.04
C GLY A 122 21.93 7.74 3.59
N LEU A 123 20.61 7.89 3.37
CA LEU A 123 20.00 7.98 2.05
C LEU A 123 19.40 9.37 1.81
N THR A 124 19.38 9.78 0.55
CA THR A 124 18.53 10.89 0.08
C THR A 124 17.16 10.36 -0.34
N GLU A 125 16.19 11.27 -0.50
CA GLU A 125 14.87 10.88 -1.01
C GLU A 125 14.96 10.27 -2.41
N ASP A 126 15.74 10.85 -3.33
CA ASP A 126 15.92 10.29 -4.67
C ASP A 126 16.52 8.88 -4.64
N GLN A 127 17.49 8.64 -3.76
CA GLN A 127 18.06 7.30 -3.56
C GLN A 127 17.00 6.33 -3.04
N MET A 128 16.21 6.72 -2.03
CA MET A 128 15.12 5.91 -1.50
C MET A 128 14.05 5.60 -2.54
N MET A 129 13.74 6.57 -3.40
CA MET A 129 12.78 6.42 -4.51
C MET A 129 13.25 5.45 -5.58
N ALA A 130 14.54 5.47 -5.89
CA ALA A 130 15.16 4.60 -6.89
C ALA A 130 15.54 3.21 -6.34
N HIS A 131 15.68 3.06 -5.02
CA HIS A 131 16.22 1.84 -4.41
C HIS A 131 15.19 0.69 -4.47
N PRO A 132 15.57 -0.52 -4.94
CA PRO A 132 14.65 -1.66 -5.03
C PRO A 132 14.09 -2.16 -3.69
N LYS A 133 14.82 -1.94 -2.59
CA LYS A 133 14.35 -2.21 -1.21
C LYS A 133 13.74 -0.97 -0.53
N GLY A 134 13.66 0.14 -1.25
CA GLY A 134 12.98 1.36 -0.80
C GLY A 134 11.60 1.42 -1.45
N VAL A 135 11.30 2.53 -2.09
CA VAL A 135 10.06 2.67 -2.89
C VAL A 135 10.17 1.91 -4.21
N GLY A 136 11.35 1.94 -4.85
CA GLY A 136 11.63 1.20 -6.07
C GLY A 136 10.76 1.62 -7.27
N LEU A 137 10.69 2.92 -7.57
CA LEU A 137 9.94 3.41 -8.73
C LEU A 137 10.51 2.84 -10.05
N LYS A 138 9.62 2.38 -10.94
CA LYS A 138 9.98 2.00 -12.32
C LYS A 138 10.69 3.17 -13.03
N PRO A 139 11.61 2.93 -13.98
CA PRO A 139 12.44 3.98 -14.57
C PRO A 139 11.67 5.16 -15.19
N ASP A 140 10.53 4.89 -15.84
CA ASP A 140 9.67 5.92 -16.43
C ASP A 140 8.99 6.79 -15.35
N LEU A 141 8.57 6.17 -14.24
CA LEU A 141 8.01 6.87 -13.09
C LEU A 141 9.05 7.69 -12.35
N LEU A 142 10.26 7.14 -12.16
CA LEU A 142 11.36 7.85 -11.52
C LEU A 142 11.74 9.12 -12.29
N LYS A 143 11.72 9.08 -13.63
CA LYS A 143 11.91 10.28 -14.46
C LYS A 143 10.84 11.34 -14.19
N ARG A 144 9.57 10.94 -14.11
CA ARG A 144 8.47 11.86 -13.83
C ARG A 144 8.49 12.41 -12.41
N TYR A 145 8.89 11.58 -11.44
CA TYR A 145 9.11 11.97 -10.05
C TYR A 145 10.17 13.07 -9.98
N ARG A 146 11.34 12.88 -10.61
CA ARG A 146 12.44 13.87 -10.63
C ARG A 146 12.07 15.21 -11.26
N THR A 147 11.07 15.23 -12.14
CA THR A 147 10.55 16.48 -12.74
C THR A 147 9.33 17.04 -12.00
N GLY A 148 8.91 16.43 -10.88
CA GLY A 148 7.74 16.84 -10.11
C GLY A 148 6.39 16.62 -10.81
N SER A 149 6.37 15.81 -11.89
CA SER A 149 5.20 15.62 -12.75
C SER A 149 4.43 14.32 -12.50
N LEU A 150 4.90 13.50 -11.56
CA LEU A 150 4.23 12.27 -11.13
C LEU A 150 3.29 12.61 -9.97
N THR A 151 2.00 12.27 -10.06
CA THR A 151 1.04 12.44 -8.95
C THR A 151 0.72 11.10 -8.27
N ILE A 152 0.06 11.14 -7.12
CA ILE A 152 -0.45 9.94 -6.44
C ILE A 152 -1.44 9.17 -7.32
N ALA A 153 -2.30 9.86 -8.06
CA ALA A 153 -3.20 9.21 -9.02
C ALA A 153 -2.43 8.43 -10.08
N ASP A 154 -1.40 9.02 -10.69
CA ASP A 154 -0.54 8.33 -11.64
C ASP A 154 0.13 7.09 -11.04
N LEU A 155 0.60 7.20 -9.80
CA LEU A 155 1.27 6.12 -9.10
C LEU A 155 0.32 4.94 -8.86
N LEU A 156 -0.94 5.20 -8.48
CA LEU A 156 -1.97 4.18 -8.26
C LEU A 156 -2.34 3.38 -9.53
N VAL A 157 -2.21 3.95 -10.74
CA VAL A 157 -2.46 3.20 -11.99
C VAL A 157 -1.22 2.59 -12.63
N LYS A 158 -0.02 3.04 -12.28
CA LYS A 158 1.22 2.57 -12.93
C LYS A 158 2.07 1.65 -12.03
N GLN A 159 2.01 1.83 -10.72
CA GLN A 159 2.72 1.00 -9.73
C GLN A 159 2.00 1.03 -8.37
N PRO A 160 0.74 0.55 -8.29
CA PRO A 160 -0.11 0.66 -7.10
C PRO A 160 0.48 0.02 -5.84
N MET A 161 1.30 -1.02 -5.98
CA MET A 161 1.95 -1.70 -4.87
C MET A 161 2.84 -0.77 -4.03
N VAL A 162 3.33 0.34 -4.59
CA VAL A 162 4.06 1.36 -3.83
C VAL A 162 3.23 1.92 -2.68
N ILE A 163 1.91 2.04 -2.83
CA ILE A 163 1.03 2.53 -1.75
C ILE A 163 0.45 1.34 -0.98
N ILE A 164 -0.07 0.31 -1.67
CA ILE A 164 -0.85 -0.75 -1.02
C ILE A 164 0.00 -1.71 -0.19
N LYS A 165 1.27 -1.95 -0.57
CA LYS A 165 2.11 -2.92 0.12
C LYS A 165 2.94 -2.24 1.22
N ASN A 166 2.92 -2.80 2.42
CA ASN A 166 4.00 -2.58 3.39
C ASN A 166 5.05 -3.66 3.16
N THR A 167 6.14 -3.33 2.48
CA THR A 167 7.23 -4.30 2.24
C THR A 167 8.34 -4.09 3.26
N ASN A 168 8.90 -5.22 3.69
CA ASN A 168 10.15 -5.38 4.42
C ASN A 168 11.39 -4.89 3.65
#